data_AF-D1API2-F1
#
_entry.id   AF-D1API2-F1
#
_cell.length_a   1.000
_cell.length_b   1.000
_cell.length_c   1.000
_cell.angle_alpha   90.00
_cell.angle_beta   90.00
_cell.angle_gamma   90.00
#
_symmetry.space_group_name_H-M   'P 1'
#
loop_
_entity.id
_entity.type
_entity.pdbx_description
1 polymer ?
#
loop_
_entity_poly.entity_id
_entity_poly.type
_entity_poly.pdbx_seq_one_letter_code
_entity_poly.pdbx_strand_id
1 'polypeptide(L)'
;MSWDVVLIKTKTNKEAIEDIKSPLPFDRETFIKEIKKHVPDLNTEDKTWLLLNREYYSVEFNMGKDKKADCIMLHIRGSKEPEDLFEIIKGKFQCRIFDCSSGEFIESGTESAFGKWKEYRDKVIGK
;
A
#
# COMPACT_ATOMS: atom_id res chain seq x y z
N MET A 1 5.04 1.03 -15.34
CA MET A 1 5.81 1.17 -14.09
C MET A 1 4.88 1.72 -13.02
N SER A 2 4.94 1.17 -11.81
CA SER A 2 4.23 1.62 -10.61
C SER A 2 5.22 2.20 -9.60
N TRP A 3 4.72 3.00 -8.67
CA TRP A 3 5.38 3.26 -7.40
C TRP A 3 4.87 2.20 -6.43
N ASP A 4 5.79 1.45 -5.82
CA ASP A 4 5.43 0.28 -5.03
C ASP A 4 5.66 0.57 -3.54
N VAL A 5 4.63 0.28 -2.74
CA VAL A 5 4.71 0.36 -1.28
C VAL A 5 4.21 -0.94 -0.65
N VAL A 6 4.71 -1.28 0.54
CA VAL A 6 4.36 -2.51 1.25
C VAL A 6 3.66 -2.18 2.56
N LEU A 7 2.52 -2.82 2.81
CA LEU A 7 1.87 -2.79 4.11
C LEU A 7 2.53 -3.84 5.01
N ILE A 8 3.13 -3.39 6.11
CA ILE A 8 3.79 -4.25 7.09
C ILE A 8 3.13 -4.05 8.44
N LYS A 9 2.72 -5.16 9.04
CA LYS A 9 2.17 -5.19 10.39
C LYS A 9 3.13 -5.89 11.32
N THR A 10 3.34 -5.32 12.49
CA THR A 10 4.20 -5.88 13.54
C THR A 10 3.50 -5.76 14.89
N LYS A 11 4.14 -6.26 15.95
CA LYS A 11 3.57 -6.21 17.30
C LYS A 11 3.45 -4.79 17.82
N THR A 12 4.42 -3.91 17.50
CA THR A 12 4.44 -2.54 18.02
C THR A 12 4.34 -1.46 16.95
N ASN A 13 4.66 -1.79 15.69
CA ASN A 13 4.77 -0.84 14.56
C ASN A 13 5.74 0.31 14.87
N LYS A 14 6.84 -0.01 15.56
CA LYS A 14 7.90 0.93 15.94
C LYS A 14 9.28 0.42 15.58
N GLU A 15 9.39 -0.85 15.19
CA GLU A 15 10.61 -1.53 14.81
C GLU A 15 11.19 -0.91 13.53
N ALA A 16 12.51 -0.75 13.44
CA ALA A 16 13.15 -0.41 12.17
C ALA A 16 12.93 -1.54 11.16
N ILE A 17 12.96 -1.27 9.84
CA ILE A 17 12.65 -2.29 8.83
C ILE A 17 13.60 -3.49 8.92
N GLU A 18 14.89 -3.25 9.24
CA GLU A 18 15.92 -4.28 9.38
C GLU A 18 15.67 -5.21 10.59
N ASP A 19 14.94 -4.73 11.59
CA ASP A 19 14.61 -5.46 12.81
C ASP A 19 13.34 -6.33 12.66
N ILE A 20 12.58 -6.16 11.57
CA ILE A 20 11.35 -6.91 11.32
C ILE A 20 11.69 -8.28 10.73
N LYS A 21 11.88 -9.26 11.62
CA LYS A 21 12.17 -10.66 11.21
C LYS A 21 10.92 -11.49 10.96
N SER A 22 9.81 -11.14 11.59
CA SER A 22 8.57 -11.92 11.55
C SER A 22 7.37 -10.98 11.67
N PRO A 23 6.89 -10.42 10.54
CA PRO A 23 5.69 -9.59 10.54
C PRO A 23 4.47 -10.39 11.02
N LEU A 24 3.48 -9.69 11.55
CA LEU A 24 2.18 -10.28 11.85
C LEU A 24 1.36 -10.35 10.57
N PRO A 25 0.75 -11.49 10.24
CA PRO A 25 0.05 -11.65 8.98
C PRO A 25 -1.27 -10.87 8.95
N PHE A 26 -1.65 -10.44 7.75
CA PHE A 26 -2.98 -10.01 7.39
C PHE A 26 -3.84 -11.23 7.02
N ASP A 27 -4.98 -11.40 7.68
CA ASP A 27 -6.00 -12.33 7.22
C ASP A 27 -6.76 -11.70 6.05
N ARG A 28 -6.75 -12.36 4.88
CA ARG A 28 -7.24 -11.81 3.63
C ARG A 28 -8.72 -11.46 3.65
N GLU A 29 -9.56 -12.36 4.16
CA GLU A 29 -11.01 -12.14 4.22
C GLU A 29 -11.35 -11.02 5.21
N THR A 30 -10.65 -10.96 6.34
CA THR A 30 -10.81 -9.89 7.33
C THR A 30 -10.39 -8.54 6.76
N PHE A 31 -9.25 -8.49 6.07
CA PHE A 31 -8.75 -7.27 5.43
C PHE A 31 -9.75 -6.76 4.39
N ILE A 32 -10.17 -7.62 3.46
CA ILE A 32 -11.15 -7.28 2.40
C ILE A 32 -12.45 -6.78 3.01
N LYS A 33 -12.99 -7.50 4.00
CA LYS A 33 -14.24 -7.11 4.67
C LYS A 33 -14.14 -5.75 5.33
N GLU A 34 -13.02 -5.45 5.99
CA GLU A 34 -12.84 -4.18 6.69
C GLU A 34 -12.58 -3.03 5.73
N ILE A 35 -11.70 -3.20 4.73
CA ILE A 35 -11.36 -2.11 3.81
C ILE A 35 -12.55 -1.69 2.96
N LYS A 36 -13.42 -2.64 2.57
CA LYS A 36 -14.65 -2.34 1.82
C LYS A 36 -15.65 -1.48 2.58
N LYS A 37 -15.59 -1.42 3.92
CA LYS A 37 -16.45 -0.49 4.69
C LYS A 37 -16.05 0.98 4.46
N HIS A 38 -14.80 1.22 4.08
CA HIS A 38 -14.23 2.54 3.90
C HIS A 38 -13.97 2.88 2.43
N VAL A 39 -13.73 1.86 1.59
CA VAL A 39 -13.48 1.96 0.16
C VAL A 39 -14.50 1.06 -0.58
N PRO A 40 -15.78 1.48 -0.65
CA PRO A 40 -16.86 0.61 -1.15
C PRO A 40 -16.73 0.24 -2.63
N ASP A 41 -16.04 1.06 -3.41
CA ASP A 41 -15.75 0.88 -4.83
C ASP A 41 -14.50 0.04 -5.12
N LEU A 42 -13.81 -0.48 -4.09
CA LEU A 42 -12.73 -1.43 -4.26
C LEU A 42 -13.26 -2.71 -4.94
N ASN A 43 -12.71 -3.07 -6.10
CA ASN A 43 -12.97 -4.34 -6.75
C ASN A 43 -12.23 -5.45 -5.98
N THR A 44 -13.00 -6.48 -5.60
CA THR A 44 -12.56 -7.61 -4.77
C THR A 44 -12.97 -8.96 -5.38
N GLU A 45 -13.28 -9.00 -6.68
CA GLU A 45 -13.64 -10.20 -7.42
C GLU A 45 -12.51 -11.24 -7.37
N ASP A 46 -11.28 -10.82 -7.66
CA ASP A 46 -10.08 -11.58 -7.35
C ASP A 46 -9.57 -11.18 -5.96
N LYS A 47 -9.79 -12.05 -4.97
CA LYS A 47 -9.36 -11.77 -3.59
C LYS A 47 -7.85 -11.74 -3.41
N THR A 48 -7.09 -12.36 -4.32
CA THR A 48 -5.62 -12.33 -4.29
C THR A 48 -5.05 -11.04 -4.87
N TRP A 49 -5.87 -10.31 -5.63
CA TRP A 49 -5.48 -9.12 -6.38
C TRP A 49 -6.63 -8.10 -6.46
N LEU A 50 -6.69 -7.18 -5.49
CA LEU A 50 -7.76 -6.18 -5.44
C LEU A 50 -7.42 -4.98 -6.33
N LEU A 51 -8.43 -4.30 -6.86
CA LEU A 51 -8.24 -3.17 -7.76
C LEU A 51 -9.05 -1.96 -7.30
N LEU A 52 -8.37 -0.82 -7.13
CA LEU A 52 -8.99 0.48 -6.88
C LEU A 52 -8.64 1.43 -8.02
N ASN A 53 -9.65 2.04 -8.64
CA ASN A 53 -9.47 3.04 -9.68
C ASN A 53 -10.16 4.35 -9.25
N ARG A 54 -9.38 5.43 -9.18
CA ARG A 54 -9.84 6.79 -8.91
C ARG A 54 -9.43 7.71 -10.06
N GLU A 55 -9.90 8.95 -10.02
CA GLU A 55 -9.61 9.95 -11.04
C GLU A 55 -8.10 10.20 -11.23
N TYR A 56 -7.35 10.28 -10.12
CA TYR A 56 -5.93 10.66 -10.16
C TYR A 56 -4.95 9.51 -9.92
N TYR A 57 -5.44 8.37 -9.45
CA TYR A 57 -4.61 7.21 -9.17
C TYR A 57 -5.35 5.89 -9.35
N SER A 58 -4.60 4.82 -9.55
CA SER A 58 -5.05 3.46 -9.39
C SER A 58 -4.10 2.70 -8.45
N VAL A 59 -4.66 1.77 -7.70
CA VAL A 59 -3.92 0.93 -6.75
C VAL A 59 -4.32 -0.52 -6.97
N GLU A 60 -3.32 -1.36 -7.18
CA GLU A 60 -3.48 -2.82 -7.17
C GLU A 60 -2.97 -3.35 -5.83
N PHE A 61 -3.79 -4.16 -5.15
CA PHE A 61 -3.44 -4.78 -3.87
C PHE A 61 -3.09 -6.23 -4.11
N ASN A 62 -1.79 -6.55 -4.11
CA ASN A 62 -1.31 -7.90 -4.20
C ASN A 62 -1.22 -8.52 -2.79
N MET A 63 -2.11 -9.48 -2.53
CA MET A 63 -2.24 -10.17 -1.25
C MET A 63 -1.68 -11.59 -1.27
N GLY A 64 -1.13 -12.04 -2.41
CA GLY A 64 -0.65 -13.40 -2.58
C GLY A 64 -1.75 -14.48 -2.53
N LYS A 65 -1.31 -15.74 -2.68
CA LYS A 65 -2.21 -16.90 -2.75
C LYS A 65 -2.65 -17.39 -1.37
N ASP A 66 -1.80 -17.22 -0.37
CA ASP A 66 -2.06 -17.67 1.00
C ASP A 66 -3.21 -16.89 1.63
N LYS A 67 -3.96 -17.55 2.52
CA LYS A 67 -5.06 -16.90 3.26
C LYS A 67 -4.54 -15.84 4.24
N LYS A 68 -3.30 -16.02 4.70
CA LYS A 68 -2.59 -15.14 5.60
C LYS A 68 -1.37 -14.60 4.87
N ALA A 69 -1.34 -13.31 4.64
CA ALA A 69 -0.24 -12.64 3.95
C ALA A 69 0.63 -11.90 4.96
N ASP A 70 1.93 -12.15 4.97
CA ASP A 70 2.87 -11.47 5.87
C ASP A 70 2.98 -9.97 5.56
N CYS A 71 2.71 -9.60 4.31
CA CYS A 71 2.60 -8.24 3.86
C CYS A 71 1.59 -8.13 2.70
N ILE A 72 1.18 -6.91 2.37
CA ILE A 72 0.38 -6.61 1.19
C ILE A 72 1.16 -5.62 0.35
N MET A 73 1.44 -5.96 -0.91
CA MET A 73 2.11 -5.06 -1.84
C MET A 73 1.06 -4.20 -2.55
N LEU A 74 1.28 -2.89 -2.57
CA LEU A 74 0.45 -1.94 -3.30
C LEU A 74 1.23 -1.42 -4.50
N HIS A 75 0.68 -1.64 -5.70
CA HIS A 75 1.22 -1.09 -6.93
C HIS A 75 0.43 0.15 -7.31
N ILE A 76 1.02 1.32 -7.12
CA ILE A 76 0.36 2.61 -7.27
C ILE A 76 0.76 3.24 -8.60
N ARG A 77 -0.23 3.72 -9.34
CA ARG A 77 -0.03 4.46 -10.59
C ARG A 77 -0.90 5.71 -10.54
N GLY A 78 -0.49 6.81 -11.18
CA GLY A 78 -1.31 8.01 -11.17
C GLY A 78 -0.53 9.32 -11.15
N SER A 79 -1.25 10.43 -11.20
CA SER A 79 -0.68 11.78 -11.13
C SER A 79 -0.61 12.33 -9.71
N LYS A 80 -1.27 11.69 -8.74
CA LYS A 80 -1.29 12.05 -7.31
C LYS A 80 -1.07 10.81 -6.42
N GLU A 81 -0.47 11.03 -5.26
CA GLU A 81 -0.31 10.02 -4.21
C GLU A 81 -1.68 9.70 -3.56
N PRO A 82 -1.98 8.43 -3.23
CA PRO A 82 -3.25 8.03 -2.63
C PRO A 82 -3.27 8.27 -1.12
N GLU A 83 -3.08 9.53 -0.70
CA GLU A 83 -3.02 9.93 0.72
C GLU A 83 -4.29 9.53 1.49
N ASP A 84 -5.46 9.68 0.88
CA ASP A 84 -6.76 9.30 1.45
C ASP A 84 -6.84 7.80 1.78
N LEU A 85 -6.35 6.96 0.87
CA LEU A 85 -6.25 5.52 1.09
C LEU A 85 -5.25 5.20 2.20
N PHE A 86 -4.11 5.89 2.25
CA PHE A 86 -3.08 5.67 3.26
C PHE A 86 -3.58 6.01 4.67
N GLU A 87 -4.35 7.08 4.82
CA GLU A 87 -5.00 7.43 6.09
C GLU A 87 -5.96 6.33 6.56
N ILE A 88 -6.80 5.81 5.66
CA ILE A 88 -7.70 4.68 5.95
C ILE A 88 -6.88 3.46 6.39
N ILE A 89 -5.80 3.13 5.65
CA ILE A 89 -5.00 1.94 5.92
C ILE A 89 -4.33 2.03 7.30
N LYS A 90 -3.65 3.14 7.58
CA LYS A 90 -2.98 3.40 8.86
C LYS A 90 -3.98 3.39 10.03
N GLY A 91 -5.16 3.98 9.82
CA GLY A 91 -6.20 4.09 10.85
C GLY A 91 -6.93 2.77 11.17
N LYS A 92 -6.94 1.78 10.27
CA LYS A 92 -7.79 0.58 10.42
C LYS A 92 -7.01 -0.72 10.59
N PHE A 93 -5.82 -0.84 10.01
CA PHE A 93 -5.14 -2.14 9.94
C PHE A 93 -3.99 -2.32 10.93
N GLN A 94 -3.69 -1.29 11.74
CA GLN A 94 -2.56 -1.26 12.67
C GLN A 94 -1.29 -1.69 11.94
N CYS A 95 -0.97 -1.02 10.84
CA CYS A 95 0.19 -1.33 10.01
C CYS A 95 0.91 -0.04 9.64
N ARG A 96 2.11 -0.20 9.08
CA ARG A 96 2.88 0.88 8.47
C ARG A 96 3.02 0.63 6.98
N ILE A 97 3.28 1.71 6.26
CA ILE A 97 3.46 1.71 4.81
C ILE A 97 4.94 1.94 4.55
N PHE A 98 5.60 0.95 3.97
CA PHE A 98 7.02 0.99 3.60
C PHE A 98 7.15 1.38 2.13
N ASP A 99 7.88 2.44 1.84
CA ASP A 99 8.14 2.90 0.48
C ASP A 99 9.36 2.18 -0.10
N CYS A 100 9.14 1.37 -1.14
CA CYS A 100 10.21 0.56 -1.73
C CYS A 100 11.23 1.40 -2.49
N SER A 101 10.91 2.65 -2.84
CA SER A 101 11.80 3.53 -3.60
C SER A 101 12.76 4.29 -2.68
N SER A 102 12.29 4.73 -1.51
CA SER A 102 13.14 5.39 -0.50
C SER A 102 13.82 4.41 0.45
N GLY A 103 13.21 3.25 0.70
CA GLY A 103 13.64 2.31 1.72
C GLY A 103 13.17 2.69 3.13
N GLU A 104 12.18 3.57 3.25
CA GLU A 104 11.74 4.14 4.53
C GLU A 104 10.23 3.94 4.76
N PHE A 105 9.79 4.00 6.01
CA PHE A 105 8.36 4.08 6.33
C PHE A 105 7.80 5.47 6.02
N ILE A 106 6.60 5.52 5.44
CA ILE A 106 5.87 6.77 5.21
C ILE A 106 5.23 7.18 6.54
N GLU A 107 5.85 8.14 7.22
CA GLU A 107 5.36 8.70 8.48
C GLU A 107 4.50 9.96 8.25
N SER A 108 3.81 10.40 9.30
CA SER A 108 3.04 11.65 9.22
C SER A 108 3.98 12.85 9.09
N GLY A 109 3.73 13.72 8.12
CA GLY A 109 4.52 14.93 7.88
C GLY A 109 5.84 14.70 7.15
N THR A 110 6.11 13.49 6.69
CA THR A 110 7.28 13.18 5.83
C THR A 110 6.84 13.00 4.39
N GLU A 111 7.59 13.56 3.45
CA GLU A 111 7.37 13.37 2.02
C GLU A 111 7.76 11.94 1.59
N SER A 112 6.91 11.30 0.79
CA SER A 112 7.19 9.99 0.19
C SER A 112 8.09 10.12 -1.05
N ALA A 113 8.56 9.00 -1.62
CA ALA A 113 9.24 9.02 -2.91
C ALA A 113 8.29 9.09 -4.12
N PHE A 114 6.97 9.21 -3.93
CA PHE A 114 6.00 9.24 -5.03
C PHE A 114 6.30 10.36 -6.03
N GLY A 115 6.64 11.57 -5.55
CA GLY A 115 6.98 12.71 -6.41
C GLY A 115 8.17 12.41 -7.33
N LYS A 116 9.27 11.91 -6.75
CA LYS A 116 10.48 11.51 -7.49
C LYS A 116 10.20 10.39 -8.49
N TRP A 117 9.43 9.38 -8.09
CA TRP A 117 8.99 8.32 -8.98
C TRP A 117 8.17 8.87 -10.16
N LYS A 118 7.24 9.79 -9.89
CA LYS A 118 6.38 10.39 -10.89
C LYS A 118 7.19 11.19 -11.92
N GLU A 119 8.13 12.02 -11.45
CA GLU A 119 9.06 12.77 -12.32
C GLU A 119 9.86 11.84 -13.23
N TYR A 120 10.42 10.76 -12.65
CA TYR A 120 11.16 9.76 -13.43
C TYR A 120 10.26 9.08 -14.47
N ARG A 121 9.05 8.67 -14.09
CA ARG A 121 8.07 8.08 -15.00
C ARG A 121 7.76 9.04 -16.15
N ASP A 122 7.42 10.29 -15.85
CA ASP A 122 7.00 11.29 -16.84
C ASP A 122 8.13 11.55 -17.86
N LYS A 123 9.37 11.64 -17.38
CA LYS A 123 10.57 11.68 -18.24
C LYS A 123 10.68 10.46 -19.17
N VAL A 124 10.43 9.26 -18.68
CA VAL A 124 10.52 8.01 -19.48
C VAL A 124 9.43 7.93 -20.54
N ILE A 125 8.22 8.42 -20.25
CA ILE A 125 7.07 8.34 -21.18
C ILE A 125 6.89 9.61 -22.03
N GLY A 126 7.80 10.59 -21.92
CA GLY A 126 7.75 11.83 -22.69
C GLY A 126 6.59 12.75 -22.30
N LYS A 127 6.22 12.77 -21.02
CA LYS A 127 5.23 13.71 -20.45
C LYS A 127 5.88 14.82 -19.66
#